data_AF-X0UKQ3-F1
#
_entry.id   AF-X0UKQ3-F1
#
_cell.length_a   1.000
_cell.length_b   1.000
_cell.length_c   1.000
_cell.angle_alpha   90.00
_cell.angle_beta   90.00
_cell.angle_gamma   90.00
#
_symmetry.space_group_name_H-M   'P 1'
#
loop_
_entity.id
_entity.type
_entity.pdbx_description
1 polymer ?
#
loop_
_entity_poly.entity_id
_entity_poly.type
_entity_poly.pdbx_seq_one_letter_code
_entity_poly.pdbx_strand_id
1 'polypeptide(L)'
;LEQVKLYLQYTAWAADTIYKEPGFITQRELSRRVSICKMIAPKLGAEIAQRCMTHLGAFSYTKECSLGRGLRGILSYVVGAEGGYHIQKLIIAREFIGDEAVPYR
;
A
#
# COMPACT_ATOMS: atom_id res chain seq x y z
N LEU A 1 11.23 4.41 3.46
CA LEU A 1 10.32 5.34 2.74
C LEU A 1 10.68 5.40 1.26
N GLU A 2 11.89 5.82 0.90
CA GLU A 2 12.30 6.01 -0.50
C GLU A 2 12.10 4.79 -1.41
N GLN A 3 12.40 3.58 -0.94
CA GLN A 3 12.16 2.36 -1.73
C GLN A 3 10.69 2.19 -2.12
N VAL A 4 9.76 2.38 -1.18
CA VAL A 4 8.32 2.25 -1.43
C VAL A 4 7.83 3.37 -2.35
N LYS A 5 8.37 4.58 -2.17
CA LYS A 5 8.07 5.73 -3.03
C LYS A 5 8.49 5.47 -4.48
N LEU A 6 9.72 5.00 -4.70
CA LEU A 6 10.22 4.64 -6.03
C LEU A 6 9.36 3.54 -6.67
N TYR A 7 9.03 2.50 -5.90
CA TYR A 7 8.22 1.40 -6.38
C TYR A 7 6.78 1.83 -6.73
N LEU A 8 6.19 2.74 -5.93
CA LEU A 8 4.89 3.34 -6.20
C LEU A 8 4.91 4.19 -7.48
N GLN A 9 5.93 5.04 -7.64
CA GLN A 9 6.10 5.88 -8.83
C GLN A 9 6.23 5.04 -10.10
N TYR A 10 7.07 4.00 -10.06
CA TYR A 10 7.19 3.06 -11.17
C TYR A 10 5.87 2.36 -11.46
N THR A 11 5.15 1.90 -10.44
CA THR A 11 3.87 1.20 -10.60
C THR A 11 2.80 2.13 -11.18
N ALA A 12 2.76 3.39 -10.76
CA ALA A 12 1.87 4.40 -11.31
C ALA A 12 2.19 4.69 -12.78
N TRP A 13 3.48 4.81 -13.13
CA TRP A 13 3.90 4.93 -14.52
C TRP A 13 3.50 3.70 -15.34
N ALA A 14 3.77 2.49 -14.86
CA ALA A 14 3.40 1.25 -15.55
C ALA A 14 1.87 1.12 -15.76
N ALA A 15 1.06 1.63 -14.82
CA ALA A 15 -0.39 1.68 -14.94
C ALA A 15 -0.87 2.61 -16.07
N ASP A 16 -0.14 3.68 -16.35
CA ASP A 16 -0.42 4.58 -17.46
C ASP A 16 0.10 3.99 -18.79
N THR A 17 1.29 3.37 -18.76
CA THR A 17 1.92 2.75 -19.92
C THR A 17 1.13 1.57 -20.48
N ILE A 18 0.39 0.81 -19.66
CA ILE A 18 -0.38 -0.35 -20.14
C ILE A 18 -1.38 0.00 -21.26
N TYR A 19 -1.90 1.23 -21.27
CA TYR A 19 -2.82 1.73 -22.30
C TYR A 19 -2.10 2.31 -23.51
N LYS A 20 -0.86 2.78 -23.33
CA LYS A 20 -0.04 3.40 -24.39
C LYS A 20 0.72 2.36 -25.21
N GLU A 21 1.22 1.33 -24.53
CA GLU A 21 2.09 0.29 -25.09
C GLU A 21 1.51 -1.09 -24.76
N PRO A 22 0.58 -1.60 -25.61
CA PRO A 22 0.01 -2.93 -25.44
C PRO A 22 1.11 -4.00 -25.40
N GLY A 23 1.11 -4.83 -24.37
CA GLY A 23 2.09 -5.91 -24.19
C GLY A 23 3.32 -5.55 -23.35
N PHE A 24 3.51 -4.28 -22.96
CA PHE A 24 4.59 -3.88 -22.05
C PHE A 24 4.49 -4.58 -20.68
N ILE A 25 3.28 -4.62 -20.11
CA ILE A 25 2.99 -5.28 -18.84
C ILE A 25 1.62 -5.97 -18.92
N THR A 26 1.50 -7.14 -18.32
CA THR A 26 0.20 -7.81 -18.21
C THR A 26 -0.64 -7.17 -17.10
N GLN A 27 -1.97 -7.24 -17.20
CA GLN A 27 -2.85 -6.77 -16.12
C GLN A 27 -2.58 -7.52 -14.80
N ARG A 28 -2.21 -8.80 -14.88
CA ARG A 28 -1.93 -9.63 -13.71
C ARG A 28 -0.65 -9.17 -13.00
N GLU A 29 0.40 -8.89 -13.76
CA GLU A 29 1.63 -8.34 -13.22
C GLU A 29 1.42 -6.94 -12.63
N LEU A 30 0.65 -6.08 -13.30
CA LEU A 30 0.30 -4.76 -12.77
C LEU A 30 -0.47 -4.88 -11.44
N SER A 31 -1.43 -5.80 -11.36
CA SER A 31 -2.20 -6.07 -10.15
C SER A 31 -1.30 -6.50 -9.00
N ARG A 32 -0.35 -7.41 -9.25
CA ARG A 32 0.66 -7.80 -8.25
C ARG A 32 1.47 -6.60 -7.75
N ARG A 33 1.96 -5.75 -8.65
CA ARG A 33 2.77 -4.57 -8.29
C ARG A 33 1.95 -3.58 -7.44
N VAL A 34 0.71 -3.29 -7.83
CA VAL A 34 -0.22 -2.46 -7.06
C VAL A 34 -0.47 -3.06 -5.68
N SER A 35 -0.70 -4.38 -5.59
CA SER A 35 -0.92 -5.06 -4.32
C SER A 35 0.27 -4.99 -3.38
N ILE A 36 1.51 -5.08 -3.89
CA ILE A 36 2.72 -4.88 -3.09
C ILE A 36 2.73 -3.46 -2.49
N CYS A 37 2.45 -2.43 -3.29
CA CYS A 37 2.36 -1.05 -2.81
C CYS A 37 1.29 -0.90 -1.72
N LYS A 38 0.07 -1.40 -1.97
CA LYS A 38 -1.06 -1.35 -1.03
C LYS A 38 -0.79 -2.13 0.27
N MET A 39 0.00 -3.20 0.20
CA MET A 39 0.36 -4.00 1.36
C MET A 39 1.38 -3.30 2.28
N ILE A 40 2.37 -2.60 1.69
CA ILE A 40 3.52 -2.05 2.43
C ILE A 40 3.27 -0.62 2.86
N ALA A 41 2.74 0.24 1.97
CA ALA A 41 2.71 1.69 2.19
C ALA A 41 1.90 2.12 3.44
N PRO A 42 0.68 1.61 3.69
CA PRO A 42 -0.10 2.02 4.87
C PRO A 42 0.57 1.64 6.20
N LYS A 43 1.14 0.44 6.28
CA LYS A 43 1.81 -0.05 7.50
C LYS A 43 3.08 0.75 7.78
N LEU A 44 3.89 0.98 6.75
CA LEU A 44 5.09 1.83 6.87
C LEU A 44 4.72 3.26 7.26
N GLY A 45 3.66 3.83 6.67
CA GLY A 45 3.17 5.15 7.01
C GLY A 45 2.73 5.25 8.48
N ALA A 46 2.02 4.24 8.98
CA ALA A 46 1.58 4.19 10.37
C ALA A 46 2.77 4.12 11.33
N GLU A 47 3.78 3.31 11.00
CA GLU A 47 5.02 3.20 11.78
C GLU A 47 5.79 4.53 11.82
N ILE A 48 5.98 5.17 10.66
CA ILE A 48 6.65 6.48 10.58
C ILE A 48 5.89 7.51 11.42
N ALA A 49 4.56 7.58 11.26
CA ALA A 49 3.73 8.50 12.03
C ALA A 49 3.87 8.25 13.53
N GLN A 50 3.81 7.00 13.97
CA GLN A 50 3.94 6.64 15.38
C GLN A 50 5.33 7.00 15.96
N ARG A 51 6.41 6.81 15.19
CA ARG A 51 7.76 7.26 15.58
C ARG A 51 7.80 8.78 15.75
N CYS A 52 7.24 9.54 14.81
CA CYS A 52 7.13 10.99 14.93
C CYS A 52 6.28 11.42 16.15
N MET A 53 5.18 10.71 16.43
CA MET A 53 4.33 10.98 17.60
C MET A 53 5.08 10.73 18.91
N THR A 54 5.93 9.71 18.94
CA THR A 54 6.78 9.40 20.10
C THR A 54 7.75 10.54 20.40
N HIS A 55 8.33 11.17 19.37
CA HIS A 55 9.21 12.34 19.55
C HIS A 55 8.48 13.60 20.00
N LEU A 56 7.25 13.83 19.52
CA LEU A 56 6.45 15.01 19.85
C LEU A 56 5.65 14.86 21.15
N GLY A 57 5.44 13.64 21.64
CA GLY A 57 4.65 13.36 22.83
C GLY A 57 3.20 13.82 22.71
N ALA A 58 2.67 14.41 23.80
CA ALA A 58 1.28 14.86 23.90
C ALA A 58 0.89 15.87 22.80
N PHE A 59 1.85 16.68 22.30
CA PHE A 59 1.60 17.63 21.22
C PHE A 59 1.08 16.96 19.95
N SER A 60 1.51 15.73 19.67
CA SER A 60 1.06 14.99 18.49
C SER A 60 -0.42 14.64 18.47
N TYR A 61 -1.08 14.69 19.62
CA TYR A 61 -2.51 14.41 19.78
C TYR A 61 -3.39 15.66 19.72
N THR A 62 -2.81 16.86 19.72
CA THR A 62 -3.58 18.10 19.71
C THR A 62 -4.11 18.44 18.32
N LYS A 63 -5.03 19.41 18.22
CA LYS A 63 -5.64 19.79 16.93
C LYS A 63 -4.68 20.61 16.05
N GLU A 64 -3.74 21.28 16.69
CA GLU A 64 -2.70 22.12 16.09
C GLU A 64 -1.65 21.25 15.36
N CYS A 65 -1.40 20.03 15.85
CA CYS A 65 -0.55 19.08 15.16
C CYS A 65 -1.35 18.24 14.15
N SER A 66 -0.95 18.26 12.88
CA SER A 66 -1.59 17.45 11.83
C SER A 66 -1.33 15.95 11.96
N LEU A 67 -0.37 15.54 12.80
CA LEU A 67 0.11 14.16 12.88
C LEU A 67 -0.96 13.18 13.36
N GLY A 68 -1.73 13.53 14.41
CA GLY A 68 -2.84 12.71 14.88
C GLY A 68 -3.94 12.52 13.84
N ARG A 69 -4.25 13.56 13.04
CA ARG A 69 -5.17 13.44 11.89
C ARG A 69 -4.59 12.54 10.79
N GLY A 70 -3.30 12.72 10.48
CA GLY A 70 -2.58 11.92 9.50
C GLY A 70 -2.58 10.43 9.85
N LEU A 71 -2.28 10.09 11.10
CA LEU A 71 -2.29 8.69 11.56
C LEU A 71 -3.67 8.05 11.39
N ARG A 72 -4.76 8.76 11.74
CA ARG A 72 -6.13 8.23 11.53
C ARG A 72 -6.44 8.00 10.05
N GLY A 73 -6.03 8.92 9.19
CA GLY A 73 -6.13 8.76 7.74
C GLY A 73 -5.36 7.55 7.24
N ILE A 74 -4.14 7.31 7.73
CA ILE A 74 -3.33 6.15 7.34
C ILE A 74 -3.94 4.85 7.85
N LEU A 75 -4.44 4.84 9.09
CA LEU A 75 -5.04 3.66 9.70
C LEU A 75 -6.30 3.18 8.95
N SER A 76 -7.06 4.07 8.30
CA SER A 76 -8.19 3.65 7.45
C SER A 76 -7.75 2.69 6.34
N TYR A 77 -6.59 2.93 5.73
CA TYR A 77 -6.01 2.04 4.72
C TYR A 77 -5.47 0.74 5.34
N VAL A 78 -4.93 0.80 6.57
CA VAL A 78 -4.46 -0.40 7.29
C VAL A 78 -5.62 -1.35 7.61
N VAL A 79 -6.77 -0.82 8.05
CA VAL A 79 -7.96 -1.64 8.38
C VAL A 79 -8.70 -2.16 7.14
N GLY A 80 -8.40 -1.62 5.96
CA GLY A 80 -8.79 -2.23 4.69
C GLY A 80 -9.75 -1.43 3.83
N ALA A 81 -9.85 -0.10 4.01
CA ALA A 81 -10.64 0.76 3.13
C ALA A 81 -10.33 0.57 1.63
N GLU A 82 -9.12 0.12 1.29
CA GLU A 82 -8.63 -0.07 -0.09
C GLU A 82 -8.22 -1.51 -0.44
N GLY A 83 -8.77 -2.48 0.29
CA GLY A 83 -8.38 -3.89 0.23
C GLY A 83 -7.33 -4.19 1.29
N GLY A 84 -7.78 -4.88 2.35
CA GLY A 84 -6.96 -5.16 3.54
C GLY A 84 -5.69 -5.94 3.26
N TYR A 85 -4.76 -5.89 4.21
CA TYR A 85 -3.43 -6.51 4.12
C TYR A 85 -3.45 -7.98 3.66
N HIS A 86 -4.39 -8.78 4.18
CA HIS A 86 -4.51 -10.19 3.85
C HIS A 86 -5.00 -10.41 2.41
N ILE A 87 -5.89 -9.54 1.90
CA ILE A 87 -6.36 -9.60 0.52
C ILE A 87 -5.22 -9.28 -0.45
N GLN A 88 -4.39 -8.28 -0.14
CA GLN A 88 -3.22 -7.99 -0.98
C GLN A 88 -2.24 -9.17 -1.05
N LYS A 89 -2.06 -9.91 0.06
CA LYS A 89 -1.26 -11.14 0.05
C LYS A 89 -1.84 -12.21 -0.86
N LEU A 90 -3.17 -12.39 -0.87
CA LEU A 90 -3.83 -13.36 -1.75
C LEU A 90 -3.64 -12.99 -3.22
N ILE A 91 -3.77 -11.70 -3.58
CA ILE A 91 -3.53 -11.24 -4.96
C ILE A 91 -2.07 -11.50 -5.38
N ILE A 92 -1.11 -11.23 -4.50
CA ILE A 92 0.30 -11.51 -4.75
C ILE A 92 0.54 -13.02 -4.88
N ALA A 93 -0.01 -13.83 -3.98
CA ALA A 93 0.15 -15.29 -3.99
C ALA A 93 -0.42 -15.91 -5.26
N ARG A 94 -1.57 -15.41 -5.75
CA ARG A 94 -2.19 -15.87 -6.99
C ARG A 94 -1.29 -15.69 -8.22
N GLU A 95 -0.36 -14.74 -8.21
CA GLU A 95 0.60 -14.59 -9.29
C GLU A 95 1.67 -15.69 -9.29
N PHE A 96 2.03 -16.21 -8.12
CA PHE A 96 3.10 -17.21 -8.00
C PHE A 96 2.59 -18.65 -8.13
N ILE A 97 1.49 -18.98 -7.46
CA ILE A 97 0.98 -20.36 -7.38
C ILE A 97 -0.38 -20.51 -8.08
N GLY A 98 -0.83 -19.47 -8.78
CA GLY A 98 -2.08 -19.49 -9.52
C GLY A 98 -3.29 -19.65 -8.60
N ASP A 99 -4.25 -20.41 -9.08
CA ASP A 99 -5.56 -20.55 -8.45
C ASP A 99 -5.54 -21.35 -7.13
N GLU A 100 -4.48 -22.11 -6.85
CA GLU A 100 -4.28 -22.78 -5.55
C GLU A 100 -4.12 -21.78 -4.39
N ALA A 101 -3.76 -20.53 -4.69
CA ALA A 101 -3.65 -19.47 -3.69
C ALA A 101 -4.98 -19.08 -3.04
N VAL A 102 -6.12 -19.46 -3.61
CA VAL A 102 -7.46 -19.01 -3.17
C VAL A 102 -8.04 -20.03 -2.20
N PRO A 103 -8.14 -19.73 -0.89
CA PRO A 103 -8.47 -20.72 0.14
C PRO A 103 -9.98 -21.03 0.26
N TYR A 104 -10.83 -20.32 -0.49
CA TYR A 104 -12.29 -20.40 -0.39
C TYR A 104 -12.94 -20.89 -1.69
N ARG A 105 -12.19 -21.65 -2.49
CA ARG A 105 -12.68 -22.17 -3.76
C ARG A 105 -13.56 -23.41 -3.60
#